data_AF-A0A8D8ZIX8-F1
#
_entry.id   AF-A0A8D8ZIX8-F1
#
_cell.length_a   1.000
_cell.length_b   1.000
_cell.length_c   1.000
_cell.angle_alpha   90.00
_cell.angle_beta   90.00
_cell.angle_gamma   90.00
#
_symmetry.space_group_name_H-M   'P 1'
#
loop_
_entity.id
_entity.type
_entity.pdbx_description
1 polymer ?
#
loop_
_entity_poly.entity_id
_entity_poly.type
_entity_poly.pdbx_seq_one_letter_code
_entity_poly.pdbx_strand_id
1 'polypeptide(L)'
;MFTQAEINTGELYYSLHRTTYSNVTDTIEFQVSAPHCEILYGHNLSFVYSPDPSLLRKLTVTLNNLQVVEGGQERLSGSIVCHGVSSLSYRVTRPPRHGRLDLTEAVISKKLVAR
;
A
#
# COMPACT_ATOMS: atom_id res chain seq x y z
N MET A 1 22.90 4.51 8.04
CA MET A 1 23.16 4.97 9.43
C MET A 1 23.22 6.48 9.37
N PHE A 2 22.36 7.16 10.12
CA PHE A 2 22.35 8.62 10.22
C PHE A 2 22.83 9.05 11.62
N THR A 3 23.19 10.31 11.76
CA THR A 3 23.71 10.93 12.98
C THR A 3 22.69 11.88 13.60
N GLN A 4 22.89 12.23 14.87
CA GLN A 4 22.07 13.26 15.51
C GLN A 4 22.18 14.62 14.81
N ALA A 5 23.32 14.94 14.20
CA ALA A 5 23.51 16.17 13.46
C ALA A 5 22.57 16.24 12.24
N GLU A 6 22.47 15.17 11.45
CA GLU A 6 21.59 15.07 10.27
C GLU A 6 20.09 15.16 10.64
N ILE A 7 19.72 14.65 11.83
CA ILE A 7 18.36 14.83 12.36
C ILE A 7 18.12 16.31 12.69
N ASN A 8 19.07 16.96 13.37
CA ASN A 8 18.94 18.34 13.82
C ASN A 8 18.93 19.34 12.65
N THR A 9 19.63 19.03 11.56
CA THR A 9 19.64 19.84 10.33
C THR A 9 18.43 19.56 9.42
N GLY A 10 17.62 18.55 9.75
CA GLY A 10 16.45 18.17 8.96
C GLY A 10 16.80 17.52 7.62
N GLU A 11 17.92 16.80 7.54
CA GLU A 11 18.36 16.12 6.30
C GLU A 11 17.68 14.76 6.09
N LEU A 12 16.92 14.28 7.08
CA LEU A 12 16.20 13.02 7.03
C LEU A 12 14.71 13.24 6.69
N TYR A 13 14.24 12.59 5.62
CA TYR A 13 12.86 12.67 5.16
C TYR A 13 12.24 11.28 5.01
N TYR A 14 11.02 11.12 5.49
CA TYR A 14 10.17 9.98 5.18
C TYR A 14 9.25 10.32 4.01
N SER A 15 9.20 9.45 3.01
CA SER A 15 8.31 9.60 1.86
C SER A 15 7.72 8.26 1.44
N LEU A 16 6.45 8.29 1.04
CA LEU A 16 5.81 7.12 0.45
C LEU A 16 6.34 6.92 -0.97
N HIS A 17 6.68 5.68 -1.32
CA HIS A 17 7.16 5.34 -2.66
C HIS A 17 6.09 5.58 -3.75
N ARG A 18 4.81 5.49 -3.40
CA ARG A 18 3.67 5.78 -4.29
C ARG A 18 2.57 6.49 -3.52
N THR A 19 1.77 7.29 -4.23
CA THR A 19 0.52 7.82 -3.70
C THR A 19 -0.39 6.67 -3.28
N THR A 20 -0.78 6.66 -2.01
CA THR A 20 -1.72 5.68 -1.46
C THR A 20 -3.06 6.33 -1.15
N TYR A 21 -4.13 5.60 -1.48
CA TYR A 21 -5.54 5.98 -1.24
C TYR A 21 -6.12 5.27 -0.01
N SER A 22 -5.28 4.58 0.76
CA SER A 22 -5.64 3.95 2.02
C SER A 22 -4.66 4.37 3.11
N ASN A 23 -5.07 4.21 4.37
CA ASN A 23 -4.18 4.43 5.50
C ASN A 23 -2.99 3.48 5.42
N VAL A 24 -1.81 3.99 5.78
CA VAL A 24 -0.58 3.20 5.86
C VAL A 24 0.06 3.46 7.21
N THR A 25 0.47 2.37 7.86
CA THR A 25 1.27 2.41 9.09
C THR A 25 2.58 1.72 8.79
N ASP A 26 3.66 2.50 8.74
CA ASP A 26 5.01 1.97 8.61
C ASP A 26 5.71 2.06 9.97
N THR A 27 6.55 1.06 10.25
CA THR A 27 7.37 1.04 11.46
C THR A 27 8.82 0.82 11.05
N ILE A 28 9.69 1.68 11.57
CA ILE A 28 11.14 1.53 11.46
C ILE A 28 11.67 1.11 12.82
N GLU A 29 12.33 -0.03 12.87
CA GLU A 29 13.12 -0.44 14.03
C GLU A 29 14.52 0.18 13.92
N PHE A 30 15.01 0.76 15.01
CA PHE A 30 16.32 1.39 15.06
C PHE A 30 17.03 1.11 16.39
N GLN A 31 18.34 1.28 16.36
CA GLN A 31 19.20 1.23 17.53
C GLN A 31 19.95 2.55 17.67
N VAL A 32 20.26 2.93 18.91
CA VAL A 32 21.00 4.16 19.21
C VAL A 32 22.35 3.79 19.79
N SER A 33 23.41 4.35 19.24
CA SER A 33 24.77 4.16 19.74
C SER A 33 25.45 5.51 19.98
N ALA A 34 26.31 5.55 20.99
CA ALA A 34 27.17 6.69 21.29
C ALA A 34 28.56 6.19 21.73
N PRO A 35 29.64 6.96 21.49
CA PRO A 35 30.98 6.58 21.94
C PRO A 35 31.01 6.32 23.46
N HIS A 36 31.63 5.21 23.86
CA HIS A 36 31.75 4.80 25.27
C HIS A 36 30.41 4.55 25.99
N CYS A 37 29.33 4.32 25.26
CA CYS A 37 28.02 3.94 25.81
C CYS A 37 27.56 2.60 25.25
N GLU A 38 26.71 1.90 26.00
CA GLU A 38 26.02 0.71 25.51
C GLU A 38 25.03 1.08 24.41
N ILE A 39 24.84 0.17 23.45
CA ILE A 39 23.89 0.34 22.37
C ILE A 39 22.48 0.07 22.91
N LEU A 40 21.55 0.98 22.63
CA LEU A 40 20.15 0.79 22.95
C LEU A 40 19.43 0.13 21.77
N TYR A 41 18.80 -1.01 22.02
CA TYR A 41 18.09 -1.82 21.03
C TYR A 41 16.57 -1.73 21.18
N GLY A 42 15.84 -2.16 20.15
CA GLY A 42 14.38 -2.38 20.21
C GLY A 42 13.56 -1.09 20.21
N HIS A 43 14.09 -0.01 19.66
CA HIS A 43 13.33 1.24 19.49
C HIS A 43 12.57 1.21 18.17
N ASN A 44 11.32 1.66 18.20
CA ASN A 44 10.45 1.70 17.04
C ASN A 44 9.96 3.13 16.79
N LEU A 45 9.99 3.54 15.54
CA LEU A 45 9.38 4.77 15.05
C LEU A 45 8.23 4.42 14.11
N SER A 46 7.02 4.85 14.45
CA SER A 46 5.82 4.58 13.65
C SER A 46 5.36 5.81 12.88
N PHE A 47 5.16 5.65 11.59
CA PHE A 47 4.62 6.65 10.69
C PHE A 47 3.19 6.26 10.33
N VAL A 48 2.24 7.13 10.67
CA VAL A 48 0.83 6.92 10.32
C VAL A 48 0.45 7.92 9.23
N TYR A 49 0.29 7.41 8.02
CA TYR A 49 -0.23 8.19 6.90
C TYR A 49 -1.73 7.96 6.76
N SER A 50 -2.47 9.06 6.67
CA SER A 50 -3.88 9.07 6.26
C SER A 50 -4.02 9.95 5.02
N PRO A 51 -4.60 9.43 3.92
CA PRO A 51 -4.77 10.19 2.70
C PRO A 51 -5.75 11.35 2.90
N ASP A 52 -5.46 12.47 2.22
CA ASP A 52 -6.36 13.62 2.22
C ASP A 52 -7.74 13.25 1.62
N PRO A 53 -8.86 13.70 2.21
CA PRO A 53 -10.19 13.38 1.70
C PRO A 53 -10.43 13.80 0.24
N SER A 54 -9.77 14.84 -0.26
CA SER A 54 -9.87 15.27 -1.66
C SER A 54 -9.18 14.28 -2.61
N LEU A 55 -8.13 13.60 -2.16
CA LEU A 55 -7.49 12.53 -2.90
C LEU A 55 -8.43 11.33 -3.05
N LEU A 56 -9.16 10.99 -1.98
CA LEU A 56 -10.14 9.90 -1.99
C LEU A 56 -11.28 10.14 -2.99
N ARG A 57 -11.69 11.40 -3.18
CA ARG A 57 -12.71 11.76 -4.19
C ARG A 57 -12.31 11.47 -5.64
N LYS A 58 -11.01 11.29 -5.93
CA LYS A 58 -10.53 10.91 -7.26
C LYS A 58 -10.73 9.43 -7.57
N LEU A 59 -11.10 8.63 -6.56
CA LEU A 59 -11.28 7.20 -6.67
C LEU A 59 -12.73 6.83 -6.32
N THR A 60 -13.44 6.19 -7.26
CA THR A 60 -14.75 5.59 -7.01
C THR A 60 -14.64 4.09 -7.21
N VAL A 61 -14.96 3.32 -6.16
CA VAL A 61 -14.95 1.87 -6.19
C VAL A 61 -16.38 1.37 -6.03
N THR A 62 -16.87 0.63 -7.03
CA THR A 62 -18.18 -0.02 -6.99
C THR A 62 -17.97 -1.53 -6.91
N LEU A 63 -18.32 -2.10 -5.77
CA LEU A 63 -18.32 -3.55 -5.55
C LEU A 63 -19.75 -4.06 -5.62
N ASN A 64 -19.98 -5.01 -6.51
CA ASN A 64 -21.29 -5.66 -6.66
C ASN A 64 -21.31 -6.96 -5.87
N ASN A 65 -22.49 -7.32 -5.34
CA ASN A 65 -22.70 -8.65 -4.78
C ASN A 65 -22.66 -9.68 -5.90
N LEU A 66 -21.96 -10.78 -5.65
CA LEU A 66 -21.86 -11.91 -6.57
C LEU A 66 -22.49 -13.14 -5.92
N GLN A 67 -23.46 -13.74 -6.60
CA GLN A 67 -24.01 -15.04 -6.23
C GLN A 67 -23.52 -16.05 -7.25
N VAL A 68 -23.00 -17.17 -6.75
CA VAL A 68 -22.49 -18.26 -7.58
C VAL A 68 -23.16 -19.54 -7.09
N VAL A 69 -23.67 -20.34 -8.02
CA VAL A 69 -24.17 -21.69 -7.72
C VAL A 69 -23.00 -22.54 -7.22
N GLU A 70 -23.23 -23.41 -6.25
CA GLU A 70 -22.19 -24.28 -5.71
C GLU A 70 -21.53 -25.11 -6.83
N GLY A 71 -20.19 -25.13 -6.86
CA GLY A 71 -19.41 -25.75 -7.93
C GLY A 71 -19.31 -24.93 -9.23
N GLY A 72 -20.02 -23.80 -9.33
CA GLY A 72 -19.96 -22.87 -10.45
C GLY A 72 -18.80 -21.87 -10.34
N GLN A 73 -18.62 -21.09 -11.40
CA GLN A 73 -17.67 -19.99 -11.47
C GLN A 73 -18.36 -18.78 -12.08
N GLU A 74 -18.09 -17.59 -11.55
CA GLU A 74 -18.64 -16.34 -12.07
C GLU A 74 -17.57 -15.24 -12.05
N ARG A 75 -17.65 -14.30 -12.99
CA ARG A 75 -16.67 -13.21 -13.10
C ARG A 75 -17.02 -12.07 -12.16
N LEU A 76 -16.03 -11.53 -11.46
CA LEU A 76 -16.21 -10.32 -10.65
C LEU A 76 -16.63 -9.14 -11.56
N SER A 77 -17.81 -8.58 -11.32
CA SER A 77 -18.41 -7.49 -12.11
C SER A 77 -18.20 -6.10 -11.50
N GLY A 78 -17.28 -5.96 -10.54
CA GLY A 78 -16.95 -4.66 -9.93
C GLY A 78 -16.23 -3.72 -10.89
N SER A 79 -16.37 -2.42 -10.67
CA SER A 79 -15.63 -1.39 -11.42
C SER A 79 -14.88 -0.46 -10.48
N ILE A 80 -13.67 -0.09 -10.90
CA ILE A 80 -12.88 0.94 -10.24
C ILE A 80 -12.69 2.08 -11.24
N VAL A 81 -13.29 3.23 -10.94
CA VAL A 81 -13.16 4.44 -11.74
C VAL A 81 -12.17 5.36 -11.06
N CYS A 82 -11.12 5.75 -11.78
CA CYS A 82 -10.09 6.65 -11.28
C CYS A 82 -10.01 7.90 -12.17
N HIS A 83 -10.10 9.07 -11.56
CA HIS A 83 -9.96 10.35 -12.25
C HIS A 83 -8.54 10.89 -12.09
N GLY A 84 -7.80 11.02 -13.20
CA GLY A 84 -6.43 11.54 -13.18
C GLY A 84 -5.39 10.58 -12.61
N VAL A 85 -5.67 9.28 -12.58
CA VAL A 85 -4.73 8.22 -12.15
C VAL A 85 -4.35 7.38 -13.36
N SER A 86 -3.05 7.28 -13.64
CA SER A 86 -2.53 6.56 -14.81
C SER A 86 -2.45 5.05 -14.62
N SER A 87 -2.28 4.59 -13.38
CA SER A 87 -2.22 3.17 -13.04
C SER A 87 -2.64 2.94 -11.59
N LEU A 88 -3.36 1.85 -11.35
CA LEU A 88 -3.81 1.46 -10.01
C LEU A 88 -3.34 0.05 -9.69
N SER A 89 -2.81 -0.11 -8.47
CA SER A 89 -2.52 -1.40 -7.86
C SER A 89 -3.46 -1.57 -6.67
N TYR A 90 -4.08 -2.74 -6.55
CA TYR A 90 -4.93 -3.08 -5.43
C TYR A 90 -4.56 -4.47 -4.90
N ARG A 91 -4.88 -4.70 -3.62
CA ARG A 91 -4.71 -5.99 -2.95
C ARG A 91 -6.06 -6.39 -2.35
N VAL A 92 -6.39 -7.66 -2.45
CA VAL A 92 -7.55 -8.23 -1.77
C VAL A 92 -7.27 -8.22 -0.26
N THR A 93 -8.00 -7.40 0.49
CA THR A 93 -7.83 -7.27 1.95
C THR A 93 -8.67 -8.27 2.74
N ARG A 94 -9.73 -8.81 2.12
CA ARG A 94 -10.63 -9.78 2.74
C ARG A 94 -10.94 -10.89 1.74
N PRO A 95 -10.68 -12.17 2.07
CA PRO A 95 -11.06 -13.28 1.23
C PRO A 95 -12.60 -13.48 1.22
N PRO A 96 -13.15 -14.18 0.22
CA PRO A 96 -14.56 -14.56 0.24
C PRO A 96 -14.86 -15.47 1.43
N ARG A 97 -16.08 -15.38 1.98
CA ARG A 97 -16.51 -16.26 3.08
C ARG A 97 -16.71 -17.72 2.63
N HIS A 98 -17.06 -17.91 1.35
CA HIS A 98 -17.29 -19.21 0.72
C HIS A 98 -16.68 -19.21 -0.69
N GLY A 99 -16.12 -20.34 -1.11
CA GLY A 99 -15.45 -20.49 -2.42
C GLY A 99 -14.01 -19.93 -2.46
N ARG A 100 -13.47 -19.78 -3.67
CA ARG A 100 -12.12 -19.24 -3.93
C ARG A 100 -12.17 -18.20 -5.04
N LEU A 101 -11.27 -17.23 -4.98
CA LEU A 101 -11.01 -16.32 -6.10
C LEU A 101 -9.89 -16.91 -6.97
N ASP A 102 -10.16 -17.06 -8.25
CA ASP A 102 -9.19 -17.50 -9.25
C ASP A 102 -8.88 -16.38 -10.25
N LEU A 103 -7.61 -16.25 -10.61
CA LEU A 103 -7.17 -15.33 -11.64
C LEU A 103 -7.47 -15.95 -13.01
N THR A 104 -8.55 -15.51 -13.64
CA THR A 104 -8.83 -15.84 -15.04
C THR A 104 -7.94 -14.96 -15.92
N GLU A 105 -7.03 -15.57 -16.70
CA GLU A 105 -6.03 -14.97 -17.59
C GLU A 105 -5.63 -13.51 -17.30
N ALA A 106 -4.38 -13.36 -16.84
CA ALA A 106 -3.74 -12.09 -16.63
C ALA A 106 -3.95 -11.16 -17.84
N VAL A 107 -4.64 -10.04 -17.62
CA VAL A 107 -4.30 -8.82 -18.36
C VAL A 107 -2.88 -8.49 -17.93
N ILE A 108 -1.90 -9.09 -18.60
CA ILE A 108 -0.51 -8.69 -18.56
C ILE A 108 -0.54 -7.25 -19.06
N SER A 109 -0.53 -6.27 -18.15
CA SER A 109 -0.09 -4.93 -18.49
C SER A 109 1.31 -5.09 -19.05
N LYS A 110 1.42 -5.09 -20.39
CA LYS A 110 2.69 -5.11 -21.11
C LYS A 110 3.56 -4.02 -20.50
N LYS A 111 4.55 -4.42 -19.70
CA LYS A 111 5.72 -3.58 -19.44
C LYS A 111 6.43 -3.44 -20.77
N LEU A 112 6.19 -2.34 -21.46
CA LEU A 112 7.10 -1.84 -22.48
C LEU A 112 8.32 -1.31 -21.72
N VAL A 113 9.30 -2.19 -21.52
CA VAL A 113 10.68 -1.76 -21.25
C VAL A 113 11.28 -1.48 -22.62
N ALA A 114 11.40 -0.20 -22.96
CA ALA A 114 12.22 0.24 -24.08
C ALA A 114 13.63 0.50 -23.54
N ARG A 115 14.56 -0.37 -23.97
CA ARG A 115 16.03 -0.29 -24.01
C ARG A 115 16.76 0.20 -22.76
#